data_AF-M3A4N9-F1
#
_entry.id   AF-M3A4N9-F1
#
_cell.length_a   1.000
_cell.length_b   1.000
_cell.length_c   1.000
_cell.angle_alpha   90.00
_cell.angle_beta   90.00
_cell.angle_gamma   90.00
#
_symmetry.space_group_name_H-M   'P 1'
#
loop_
_entity.id
_entity.type
_entity.pdbx_description
1 polymer ?
#
loop_
_entity_poly.entity_id
_entity_poly.type
_entity_poly.pdbx_seq_one_letter_code
_entity_poly.pdbx_strand_id
1 'polypeptide(L)' 'KIDWAERERELVETCNRFRRNDGRFDVVVPSSGGKDSAFVAHMLKHKYGMNPLTVTWAPHAYTDIGWK' A
#
# COMPACT_ATOMS: atom_id res chain seq x y z
N LYS A 1 9.53 5.00 23.97
CA LYS A 1 8.41 4.04 23.74
C LYS A 1 7.60 4.59 22.57
N ILE A 2 7.25 3.78 21.59
CA ILE A 2 6.45 4.23 20.44
C ILE A 2 4.99 4.33 20.86
N ASP A 3 4.33 5.46 20.55
CA ASP A 3 2.88 5.62 20.72
C ASP A 3 2.17 5.19 19.42
N TRP A 4 1.64 3.98 19.42
CA TRP A 4 0.92 3.43 18.28
C TRP A 4 -0.45 4.08 18.05
N ALA A 5 -1.09 4.62 19.08
CA ALA A 5 -2.38 5.30 18.94
C ALA A 5 -2.20 6.64 18.24
N GLU A 6 -1.11 7.36 18.56
CA GLU A 6 -0.76 8.61 17.86
C GLU A 6 -0.36 8.34 16.41
N ARG A 7 0.37 7.24 16.14
CA ARG A 7 0.71 6.85 14.74
C ARG A 7 -0.49 6.47 13.91
N GLU A 8 -1.46 5.79 14.50
CA GLU A 8 -2.73 5.49 13.83
C GLU A 8 -3.51 6.78 13.51
N ARG A 9 -3.54 7.76 14.43
CA ARG A 9 -4.23 9.05 14.19
C ARG A 9 -3.64 9.81 13.00
N GLU A 10 -2.32 9.97 12.96
CA GLU A 10 -1.64 10.64 11.83
C GLU A 10 -1.88 9.93 10.50
N LEU A 11 -1.90 8.59 10.50
CA LEU A 11 -2.19 7.81 9.30
C LEU A 11 -3.64 8.03 8.83
N VAL A 12 -4.60 8.01 9.76
CA VAL A 12 -6.02 8.27 9.44
C VAL A 12 -6.21 9.67 8.87
N GLU A 13 -5.57 10.69 9.45
CA GLU A 13 -5.61 12.06 8.94
C GLU A 13 -5.05 12.14 7.52
N THR A 14 -3.90 11.51 7.28
CA THR A 14 -3.27 11.44 5.96
C THR A 14 -4.18 10.76 4.94
N CYS A 15 -4.77 9.61 5.30
CA CYS A 15 -5.73 8.91 4.45
C CYS A 15 -6.94 9.80 4.14
N ASN A 16 -7.53 10.45 5.15
CA ASN A 16 -8.69 11.33 4.96
C ASN A 16 -8.40 12.50 4.02
N ARG A 17 -7.18 13.03 4.04
CA ARG A 17 -6.76 14.14 3.15
C ARG A 17 -6.75 13.74 1.67
N PHE A 18 -6.43 12.48 1.35
CA PHE A 18 -6.24 12.03 -0.03
C PHE A 18 -7.33 11.06 -0.54
N ARG A 19 -8.13 10.47 0.36
CA ARG A 19 -9.17 9.50 0.02
C ARG A 19 -10.14 10.07 -1.00
N ARG A 20 -10.43 9.29 -2.04
CA ARG A 20 -11.40 9.64 -3.08
C ARG A 20 -12.71 8.89 -2.88
N ASN A 21 -13.80 9.46 -3.41
CA ASN A 21 -15.14 8.88 -3.40
C ASN A 21 -15.71 8.66 -4.80
N ASP A 22 -14.90 8.86 -5.84
CA ASP A 22 -15.25 8.76 -7.26
C ASP A 22 -14.84 7.42 -7.89
N GLY A 23 -14.35 6.48 -7.08
CA GLY A 23 -13.88 5.15 -7.53
C GLY A 23 -12.50 5.15 -8.18
N ARG A 24 -11.82 6.31 -8.32
CA ARG A 24 -10.44 6.37 -8.82
C ARG A 24 -9.44 5.97 -7.73
N PHE A 25 -8.22 5.66 -8.13
CA PHE A 25 -7.15 5.33 -7.19
C PHE A 25 -6.70 6.57 -6.41
N ASP A 26 -6.41 6.40 -5.13
CA ASP A 26 -6.03 7.48 -4.21
C ASP A 26 -4.75 7.20 -3.42
N VAL A 27 -4.18 6.00 -3.54
CA VAL A 27 -2.90 5.61 -2.96
C VAL A 27 -2.17 4.63 -3.85
N VAL A 28 -0.85 4.78 -3.97
CA VAL A 28 0.03 3.84 -4.68
C VAL A 28 0.68 2.91 -3.66
N VAL A 29 0.59 1.60 -3.88
CA VAL A 29 1.21 0.59 -3.02
C VAL A 29 2.20 -0.24 -3.86
N PRO A 30 3.51 -0.09 -3.64
CA PRO A 30 4.49 -1.00 -4.20
C PRO A 30 4.21 -2.42 -3.72
N SER A 31 3.97 -3.36 -4.65
CA SER A 31 3.65 -4.75 -4.33
C SER A 31 4.42 -5.70 -5.23
N SER A 32 5.36 -6.41 -4.63
CA SER A 32 6.17 -7.46 -5.29
C SER A 32 5.48 -8.82 -5.33
N GLY A 33 4.24 -8.93 -4.81
CA GLY A 33 3.57 -10.21 -4.55
C GLY A 33 3.90 -10.81 -3.18
N GLY A 34 4.76 -10.16 -2.39
CA GLY A 34 5.06 -10.58 -1.02
C GLY A 34 3.93 -10.27 -0.02
N LYS A 35 3.87 -11.08 1.05
CA LYS A 35 2.88 -10.99 2.15
C LYS A 35 2.71 -9.58 2.71
N ASP A 36 3.81 -8.87 2.95
CA ASP A 36 3.76 -7.58 3.63
C ASP A 36 3.10 -6.51 2.75
N SER A 37 3.40 -6.51 1.45
CA SER A 37 2.75 -5.59 0.49
C SER A 37 1.25 -5.90 0.33
N ALA A 38 0.88 -7.18 0.35
CA ALA A 38 -0.51 -7.61 0.32
C ALA A 38 -1.25 -7.17 1.59
N PHE A 39 -0.61 -7.28 2.76
CA PHE A 39 -1.16 -6.81 4.03
C PHE A 39 -1.39 -5.29 4.02
N VAL A 40 -0.43 -4.51 3.54
CA VAL A 40 -0.57 -3.05 3.44
C VAL A 40 -1.73 -2.66 2.51
N ALA A 41 -1.79 -3.25 1.31
CA ALA A 41 -2.89 -2.98 0.37
C ALA A 41 -4.26 -3.37 0.96
N HIS A 42 -4.34 -4.53 1.62
CA HIS A 42 -5.55 -5.01 2.28
C HIS A 42 -6.01 -4.06 3.40
N MET A 43 -5.09 -3.63 4.27
CA MET A 43 -5.39 -2.69 5.35
C MET A 43 -5.87 -1.35 4.81
N LEU A 44 -5.18 -0.79 3.81
CA LEU A 44 -5.58 0.47 3.17
C LEU A 44 -6.99 0.37 2.57
N LYS A 45 -7.30 -0.75 1.89
CA LYS A 45 -8.62 -0.96 1.29
C LYS A 45 -9.74 -1.14 2.32
N HIS A 46 -9.55 -2.04 3.29
CA HIS A 46 -10.64 -2.51 4.16
C HIS A 46 -10.73 -1.77 5.49
N LYS A 47 -9.60 -1.39 6.09
CA LYS A 47 -9.60 -0.66 7.37
C LYS A 47 -9.67 0.84 7.17
N TYR A 48 -8.89 1.38 6.22
CA TYR A 48 -8.79 2.82 6.00
C TYR A 48 -9.65 3.36 4.85
N GLY A 49 -10.38 2.49 4.15
CA GLY A 49 -11.34 2.87 3.10
C GLY A 49 -10.71 3.55 1.89
N MET A 50 -9.42 3.35 1.63
CA MET A 50 -8.71 3.86 0.47
C MET A 50 -8.98 2.98 -0.76
N ASN A 51 -8.57 3.45 -1.93
CA ASN A 51 -8.59 2.70 -3.18
C ASN A 51 -7.17 2.54 -3.74
N PRO A 52 -6.46 1.46 -3.33
CA PRO A 52 -5.06 1.26 -3.71
C PRO A 52 -4.88 0.90 -5.19
N LEU A 53 -3.87 1.51 -5.80
CA LEU A 53 -3.24 1.01 -7.02
C LEU A 53 -1.97 0.25 -6.63
N THR A 54 -2.01 -1.09 -6.75
CA THR A 54 -0.83 -1.92 -6.51
C THR A 54 0.09 -1.88 -7.74
N VAL A 55 1.37 -1.58 -7.51
CA VAL A 55 2.37 -1.46 -8.58
C VAL A 55 3.52 -2.41 -8.31
N THR A 56 3.81 -3.28 -9.25
CA THR A 56 5.03 -4.09 -9.24
C THR A 56 6.04 -3.49 -10.23
N TRP A 57 7.33 -3.61 -9.93
CA TRP A 57 8.39 -3.18 -10.83
C TRP A 57 9.26 -4.39 -11.18
N ALA A 58 9.37 -4.66 -12.47
CA ALA A 58 10.23 -5.72 -12.99
C ALA A 58 11.71 -5.30 -12.88
N PRO A 59 12.63 -6.23 -12.57
CA PRO A 59 14.05 -5.92 -12.60
C PRO A 59 14.49 -5.49 -14.01
N HIS A 60 15.46 -4.58 -14.10
CA HIS A 60 15.99 -4.09 -15.39
C HIS A 60 16.72 -5.16 -16.21
N ALA A 61 17.25 -6.19 -15.54
CA ALA A 61 17.84 -7.36 -16.14
C ALA A 61 17.46 -8.60 -15.33
N TYR A 62 17.00 -9.64 -16.01
CA TYR A 62 16.77 -10.94 -15.38
C TYR A 62 18.09 -11.72 -15.39
N THR A 63 18.47 -12.26 -14.23
CA THR A 63 19.52 -13.26 -14.13
C THR A 63 18.88 -14.66 -14.15
N ASP A 64 19.65 -15.71 -14.43
CA ASP A 64 19.12 -17.08 -14.32
C ASP A 64 18.63 -17.38 -12.89
N ILE A 65 19.29 -16.81 -11.87
CA ILE A 65 18.91 -16.95 -10.46
C ILE A 65 17.64 -16.13 -10.18
N GLY A 66 16.53 -16.82 -9.89
CA GLY A 66 15.23 -16.20 -9.57
C GLY A 66 14.29 -16.03 -10.77
N TRP A 67 14.72 -16.41 -11.98
CA TRP A 67 13.88 -16.50 -13.18
C TRP A 67 13.58 -17.95 -13.58
N LYS A 68 14.55 -18.86 -13.42
CA LYS A 68 14.38 -20.31 -13.60
C LYS A 68 14.43 -21.05 -12.26
#